data_AF-A0A969ZH72-F1
#
_entry.id   AF-A0A969ZH72-F1
#
_cell.length_a   1.000
_cell.length_b   1.000
_cell.length_c   1.000
_cell.angle_alpha   90.00
_cell.angle_beta   90.00
_cell.angle_gamma   90.00
#
_symmetry.space_group_name_H-M   'P 1'
#
loop_
_entity.id
_entity.type
_entity.pdbx_description
1 polymer ?
#
loop_
_entity_poly.entity_id
_entity_poly.type
_entity_poly.pdbx_seq_one_letter_code
_entity_poly.pdbx_strand_id
1 'polypeptide(L)'
;MKKGIYEENGVKLSKKTLKAGDTIELSYTGLLKNSGAKDVKVHFGYNESWEDSQTVDMELRDDAFVVSLTLAKAGTFSCAFVDPIGNWDNNSGMNYSFKVAKAAAKKTTKTRSASAKKSSEKAKKSTEADDSEVAKAKTEAAPAKRTGRTKSASASRKAAKETK
;
A
#
# COMPACT_ATOMS: atom_id res chain seq x y z
N MET A 1 8.37 12.92 -28.22
CA MET A 1 8.10 13.46 -26.87
C MET A 1 8.71 12.51 -25.84
N LYS A 2 9.26 12.98 -24.71
CA LYS A 2 9.80 12.08 -23.67
C LYS A 2 8.66 11.59 -22.77
N LYS A 3 8.26 10.32 -22.92
CA LYS A 3 7.33 9.65 -22.00
C LYS A 3 7.94 9.55 -20.59
N GLY A 4 7.12 9.75 -19.56
CA GLY A 4 7.40 9.36 -18.18
C GLY A 4 7.49 7.83 -18.02
N ILE A 5 8.19 7.41 -16.96
CA ILE A 5 8.69 6.03 -16.78
C ILE A 5 7.58 4.97 -16.80
N TYR A 6 6.38 5.29 -16.32
CA TYR A 6 5.25 4.36 -16.21
C TYR A 6 3.97 4.89 -16.91
N GLU A 7 4.12 5.82 -17.87
CA GLU A 7 2.97 6.38 -18.60
C GLU A 7 2.17 5.30 -19.36
N GLU A 8 2.83 4.23 -19.80
CA GLU A 8 2.22 3.12 -20.52
C GLU A 8 1.37 2.21 -19.61
N ASN A 9 1.71 2.16 -18.32
CA ASN A 9 0.90 1.52 -17.27
C ASN A 9 -0.16 2.49 -16.70
N GLY A 10 -0.35 3.65 -17.32
CA GLY A 10 -1.34 4.64 -16.89
C GLY A 10 -0.92 5.48 -15.67
N VAL A 11 0.33 5.40 -15.20
CA VAL A 11 0.82 6.17 -14.05
C VAL A 11 1.57 7.43 -14.51
N LYS A 12 1.10 8.59 -14.07
CA LYS A 12 1.65 9.91 -14.43
C LYS A 12 1.96 10.73 -13.18
N LEU A 13 3.03 11.52 -13.24
CA LEU A 13 3.40 12.49 -12.20
C LEU A 13 3.49 13.89 -12.81
N SER A 14 2.98 14.89 -12.10
CA SER A 14 3.06 16.29 -12.56
C SER A 14 4.49 16.85 -12.65
N LYS A 15 5.45 16.27 -11.92
CA LYS A 15 6.87 16.66 -11.95
C LYS A 15 7.76 15.55 -12.50
N LYS A 16 8.64 15.91 -13.44
CA LYS A 16 9.67 15.02 -14.04
C LYS A 16 10.87 14.76 -13.12
N THR A 17 11.15 15.65 -12.18
CA THR A 17 12.27 15.52 -11.24
C THR A 17 11.75 15.76 -9.84
N LEU A 18 11.59 14.66 -9.10
CA LEU A 18 11.09 14.66 -7.73
C LEU A 18 12.20 15.09 -6.76
N LYS A 19 11.88 15.91 -5.77
CA LYS A 19 12.76 16.22 -4.63
C LYS A 19 12.01 16.03 -3.32
N ALA A 20 12.74 15.74 -2.24
CA ALA A 20 12.14 15.80 -0.90
C ALA A 20 11.58 17.22 -0.63
N GLY A 21 10.40 17.31 -0.02
CA GLY A 21 9.65 18.55 0.15
C GLY A 21 8.84 19.00 -1.07
N ASP A 22 8.94 18.35 -2.24
CA ASP A 22 8.02 18.62 -3.35
C ASP A 22 6.64 18.03 -3.06
N THR A 23 5.61 18.87 -3.14
CA THR A 23 4.25 18.41 -3.44
C THR A 23 4.18 18.03 -4.93
N ILE A 24 3.61 16.87 -5.21
CA ILE A 24 3.41 16.30 -6.55
C ILE A 24 1.97 15.86 -6.69
N GLU A 25 1.47 15.87 -7.91
CA GLU A 25 0.18 15.28 -8.26
C GLU A 25 0.47 13.94 -8.98
N LEU A 26 -0.10 12.87 -8.44
CA LEU A 26 -0.04 11.51 -8.99
C LEU A 26 -1.39 11.22 -9.64
N SER A 27 -1.37 10.90 -10.93
CA SER A 27 -2.54 10.51 -11.71
C SER A 27 -2.44 9.05 -12.15
N TYR A 28 -3.53 8.31 -12.03
CA TYR A 28 -3.62 6.88 -12.30
C TYR A 28 -4.77 6.57 -13.27
N THR A 29 -4.43 5.88 -14.35
CA THR A 29 -5.29 5.44 -15.47
C THR A 29 -4.97 3.98 -15.85
N GLY A 30 -4.48 3.20 -14.88
CA GLY A 30 -3.96 1.85 -15.07
C GLY A 30 -5.00 0.74 -14.95
N LEU A 31 -4.55 -0.46 -14.56
CA LEU A 31 -5.31 -1.71 -14.62
C LEU A 31 -6.67 -1.64 -13.91
N LEU A 32 -6.73 -1.11 -12.68
CA LEU A 32 -7.96 -1.10 -11.87
C LEU A 32 -9.02 -0.19 -12.50
N LYS A 33 -8.63 1.01 -12.98
CA LYS A 33 -9.54 1.90 -13.71
C LYS A 33 -10.05 1.25 -15.00
N ASN A 34 -9.16 0.62 -15.76
CA ASN A 34 -9.53 -0.06 -17.01
C ASN A 34 -10.39 -1.31 -16.77
N SER A 35 -10.35 -1.87 -15.55
CA SER A 35 -11.21 -2.97 -15.08
C SER A 35 -12.55 -2.48 -14.49
N GLY A 36 -12.83 -1.17 -14.49
CA GLY A 36 -14.09 -0.61 -14.01
C GLY A 36 -14.13 -0.24 -12.52
N ALA A 37 -12.99 -0.17 -11.83
CA ALA A 37 -12.94 0.35 -10.47
C ALA A 37 -13.44 1.80 -10.41
N LYS A 38 -14.36 2.07 -9.48
CA LYS A 38 -14.95 3.40 -9.25
C LYS A 38 -14.16 4.25 -8.25
N ASP A 39 -13.48 3.58 -7.33
CA ASP A 39 -12.67 4.15 -6.27
C ASP A 39 -11.33 3.41 -6.26
N VAL A 40 -10.23 4.14 -6.08
CA VAL A 40 -8.88 3.56 -5.98
C VAL A 40 -8.13 4.29 -4.86
N LYS A 41 -7.42 3.53 -4.06
CA LYS A 41 -6.47 4.01 -3.05
C LYS A 41 -5.05 3.83 -3.57
N VAL A 42 -4.19 4.81 -3.34
CA VAL A 42 -2.74 4.62 -3.49
C VAL A 42 -2.18 4.13 -2.15
N HIS A 43 -1.43 3.04 -2.19
CA HIS A 43 -0.52 2.64 -1.12
C HIS A 43 0.90 3.05 -1.53
N PHE A 44 1.54 3.93 -0.77
CA PHE A 44 2.90 4.40 -1.06
C PHE A 44 3.79 4.30 0.16
N GLY A 45 5.11 4.29 -0.06
CA GLY A 45 6.14 4.34 0.98
C GLY A 45 7.50 4.72 0.38
N TYR A 46 8.53 4.72 1.23
CA TYR A 46 9.89 5.07 0.83
C TYR A 46 10.85 3.88 0.96
N ASN A 47 11.82 3.83 0.04
CA ASN A 47 12.85 2.80 -0.08
C ASN A 47 12.25 1.39 -0.29
N GLU A 48 13.10 0.36 -0.25
CA GLU A 48 12.69 -1.04 -0.40
C GLU A 48 11.95 -1.57 0.85
N SER A 49 12.20 -0.95 2.00
CA SER A 49 11.60 -1.30 3.30
C SER A 49 10.18 -0.75 3.52
N TRP A 50 9.60 -0.04 2.54
CA TRP A 50 8.30 0.64 2.65
C TRP A 50 8.18 1.53 3.91
N GLU A 51 9.23 2.32 4.17
CA GLU A 51 9.26 3.30 5.26
C GLU A 51 8.13 4.33 5.09
N ASP A 52 7.59 4.81 6.21
CA ASP A 52 6.47 5.76 6.28
C ASP A 52 5.33 5.39 5.29
N SER A 53 5.02 4.09 5.20
CA SER A 53 4.02 3.61 4.26
C SER A 53 2.61 4.03 4.70
N GLN A 54 1.85 4.55 3.74
CA GLN A 54 0.51 5.09 3.96
C GLN A 54 -0.41 4.70 2.80
N THR A 55 -1.68 4.50 3.12
CA THR A 55 -2.74 4.30 2.13
C THR A 55 -3.65 5.53 2.14
N VAL A 56 -3.86 6.13 0.98
CA VAL A 56 -4.66 7.35 0.82
C VAL A 56 -5.62 7.17 -0.36
N ASP A 57 -6.90 7.53 -0.16
CA ASP A 57 -7.92 7.56 -1.20
C ASP A 57 -7.58 8.58 -2.29
N MET A 58 -7.79 8.21 -3.55
CA MET A 58 -7.60 9.08 -4.71
C MET A 58 -8.94 9.70 -5.14
N GLU A 59 -8.91 10.95 -5.58
CA GLU A 59 -10.07 11.64 -6.15
C GLU A 59 -10.22 11.25 -7.63
N LEU A 60 -11.39 10.77 -8.06
CA LEU A 60 -11.67 10.57 -9.48
C LEU A 60 -11.92 11.93 -10.16
N ARG A 61 -11.02 12.35 -11.05
CA ARG A 61 -11.11 13.61 -11.81
C ARG A 61 -11.06 13.32 -13.30
N ASP A 62 -12.09 13.77 -14.01
CA ASP A 62 -12.35 13.47 -15.43
C ASP A 62 -12.42 11.96 -15.71
N ASP A 63 -11.30 11.32 -16.05
CA ASP A 63 -11.18 9.88 -16.27
C ASP A 63 -9.94 9.26 -15.58
N ALA A 64 -9.31 9.99 -14.66
CA ALA A 64 -8.12 9.59 -13.93
C ALA A 64 -8.33 9.68 -12.41
N PHE A 65 -7.78 8.73 -11.67
CA PHE A 65 -7.66 8.85 -10.22
C PHE A 65 -6.47 9.74 -9.88
N VAL A 66 -6.68 10.79 -9.10
CA VAL A 66 -5.70 11.84 -8.84
C VAL A 66 -5.53 12.06 -7.34
N VAL A 67 -4.28 12.26 -6.90
CA VAL A 67 -3.97 12.57 -5.50
C VAL A 67 -2.75 13.50 -5.41
N SER A 68 -2.83 14.49 -4.51
CA SER A 68 -1.69 15.36 -4.19
C SER A 68 -0.92 14.80 -3.00
N LEU A 69 0.35 14.43 -3.21
CA LEU A 69 1.24 13.87 -2.20
C LEU A 69 2.43 14.80 -1.98
N THR A 70 2.88 14.96 -0.73
CA THR A 70 4.12 15.69 -0.43
C THR A 70 5.22 14.70 -0.05
N LEU A 71 6.31 14.70 -0.82
CA LEU A 71 7.41 13.77 -0.65
C LEU A 71 8.23 14.10 0.60
N ALA A 72 8.02 13.38 1.70
CA ALA A 72 8.70 13.66 2.97
C ALA A 72 10.20 13.33 2.93
N LYS A 73 10.59 12.26 2.23
CA LYS A 73 11.96 11.73 2.18
C LYS A 73 12.54 11.75 0.77
N ALA A 74 13.86 11.71 0.71
CA ALA A 74 14.64 11.45 -0.51
C ALA A 74 15.07 9.97 -0.56
N GLY A 75 15.38 9.46 -1.75
CA GLY A 75 15.67 8.05 -1.97
C GLY A 75 14.82 7.49 -3.09
N THR A 76 14.15 6.36 -2.86
CA THR A 76 13.13 5.81 -3.75
C THR A 76 11.75 6.05 -3.15
N PHE A 77 10.82 6.59 -3.93
CA PHE A 77 9.39 6.60 -3.61
C PHE A 77 8.74 5.44 -4.37
N SER A 78 8.09 4.54 -3.64
CA SER A 78 7.46 3.33 -4.17
C SER A 78 5.95 3.43 -3.95
N CYS A 79 5.15 3.12 -4.97
CA CYS A 79 3.70 3.01 -4.79
C CYS A 79 3.07 1.84 -5.56
N ALA A 80 1.88 1.48 -5.12
CA ALA A 80 0.95 0.53 -5.72
C ALA A 80 -0.49 1.04 -5.52
N PHE A 81 -1.44 0.50 -6.27
CA PHE A 81 -2.84 0.90 -6.21
C PHE A 81 -3.69 -0.27 -5.75
N VAL A 82 -4.75 0.01 -4.98
CA VAL A 82 -5.68 -0.99 -4.45
C VAL A 82 -7.12 -0.46 -4.51
N ASP A 83 -8.05 -1.30 -4.92
CA ASP A 83 -9.49 -0.97 -4.93
C ASP A 83 -10.18 -1.38 -3.61
N PRO A 84 -11.44 -0.97 -3.35
CA PRO A 84 -12.16 -1.32 -2.13
C PRO A 84 -12.45 -2.82 -1.94
N ILE A 85 -12.33 -3.63 -3.00
CA ILE A 85 -12.60 -5.08 -2.96
C ILE A 85 -11.31 -5.93 -2.85
N GLY A 86 -10.15 -5.28 -2.78
CA GLY A 86 -8.86 -5.91 -2.49
C GLY A 86 -8.04 -6.31 -3.72
N ASN A 87 -8.39 -5.87 -4.92
CA ASN A 87 -7.54 -6.04 -6.10
C ASN A 87 -6.38 -5.06 -6.07
N TRP A 88 -5.18 -5.53 -6.41
CA TRP A 88 -3.96 -4.72 -6.42
C TRP A 88 -3.43 -4.55 -7.84
N ASP A 89 -3.07 -3.31 -8.17
CA ASP A 89 -2.14 -2.98 -9.26
C ASP A 89 -0.81 -2.53 -8.65
N ASN A 90 0.10 -3.51 -8.55
CA ASN A 90 1.47 -3.33 -8.10
C ASN A 90 2.47 -3.59 -9.23
N ASN A 91 2.09 -3.32 -10.50
CA ASN A 91 2.95 -3.53 -11.67
C ASN A 91 3.52 -4.97 -11.72
N SER A 92 2.67 -5.98 -11.56
CA SER A 92 3.06 -7.41 -11.48
C SER A 92 4.14 -7.73 -10.42
N GLY A 93 4.06 -7.06 -9.26
CA GLY A 93 5.02 -7.20 -8.15
C GLY A 93 6.28 -6.33 -8.24
N MET A 94 6.50 -5.61 -9.34
CA MET A 94 7.63 -4.67 -9.48
C MET A 94 7.40 -3.33 -8.77
N ASN A 95 6.14 -3.00 -8.48
CA ASN A 95 5.67 -1.70 -7.99
C ASN A 95 5.98 -0.54 -8.95
N TYR A 96 5.52 0.66 -8.58
CA TYR A 96 5.81 1.91 -9.29
C TYR A 96 6.84 2.71 -8.49
N SER A 97 8.11 2.59 -8.91
CA SER A 97 9.26 3.10 -8.15
C SER A 97 9.91 4.29 -8.84
N PHE A 98 10.06 5.42 -8.12
CA PHE A 98 10.56 6.69 -8.63
C PHE A 98 11.72 7.23 -7.78
N LYS A 99 12.75 7.79 -8.41
CA LYS A 99 13.89 8.40 -7.69
C LYS A 99 13.56 9.82 -7.23
N VAL A 100 13.68 10.05 -5.92
CA VAL A 100 13.48 11.34 -5.26
C VAL A 100 14.83 11.92 -4.84
N ALA A 101 15.23 13.03 -5.45
CA ALA A 101 16.47 13.71 -5.10
C ALA A 101 16.38 14.38 -3.72
N LYS A 102 17.52 14.52 -3.04
CA LYS A 102 17.60 15.33 -1.82
C LYS A 102 17.34 16.80 -2.17
N ALA A 103 16.43 17.46 -1.46
CA ALA A 103 16.33 18.91 -1.57
C ALA A 103 17.64 19.56 -1.12
N ALA A 104 18.11 20.52 -1.91
CA ALA A 104 19.16 21.43 -1.47
C ALA A 104 18.62 22.22 -0.27
N ALA A 105 19.26 22.06 0.89
CA ALA A 105 18.81 22.70 2.12
C ALA A 105 18.94 24.22 2.01
N LYS A 106 17.83 24.92 1.76
CA LYS A 106 17.74 26.34 2.12
C LYS A 106 17.91 26.43 3.63
N LYS A 107 18.98 27.08 4.09
CA LYS A 107 19.19 27.37 5.52
C LYS A 107 18.09 28.31 6.00
N THR A 108 17.00 27.78 6.52
CA THR A 108 16.03 28.56 7.31
C THR A 108 16.62 28.79 8.69
N THR A 109 16.93 30.06 8.97
CA THR A 109 17.41 30.54 10.26
C THR A 109 16.39 30.19 11.35
N LYS A 110 16.81 29.44 12.38
CA LYS A 110 15.97 29.20 13.57
C LYS A 110 15.83 30.50 14.37
N THR A 111 14.83 31.31 14.06
CA THR A 111 14.38 32.36 14.97
C THR A 111 13.68 31.68 16.15
N ARG A 112 14.30 31.72 17.34
CA ARG A 112 13.78 31.12 18.57
C ARG A 112 12.73 32.05 19.18
N SER A 113 11.45 31.82 18.93
CA SER A 113 10.37 32.37 19.78
C SER A 113 9.93 31.30 20.77
N ALA A 114 10.52 31.33 21.96
CA ALA A 114 10.09 30.48 23.07
C ALA A 114 8.87 31.10 23.76
N SER A 115 7.85 30.28 24.05
CA SER A 115 6.93 30.52 25.16
C SER A 115 6.62 29.19 25.84
N ALA A 116 7.10 29.06 27.08
CA ALA A 116 6.69 28.03 28.04
C ALA A 116 5.83 28.76 29.09
N LYS A 117 4.85 28.15 29.77
CA LYS A 117 4.86 26.92 30.59
C LYS A 117 3.39 26.48 30.81
N LYS A 118 3.08 25.16 30.86
CA LYS A 118 2.85 24.34 32.09
C LYS A 118 1.77 24.94 33.03
N SER A 119 0.63 24.27 33.29
CA SER A 119 0.47 23.03 34.08
C SER A 119 -0.91 22.37 33.80
N SER A 120 -1.35 21.22 34.35
CA SER A 120 -0.88 20.35 35.46
C SER A 120 -1.33 18.89 35.25
N GLU A 121 -0.62 17.97 35.89
CA GLU A 121 -0.91 16.53 35.96
C GLU A 121 -1.75 16.19 37.20
N LYS A 122 -2.65 15.20 37.11
CA LYS A 122 -3.06 14.38 38.28
C LYS A 122 -3.55 12.99 37.88
N ALA A 123 -2.81 11.98 38.32
CA ALA A 123 -3.20 10.58 38.17
C ALA A 123 -4.36 10.19 39.10
N LYS A 124 -5.13 9.16 38.70
CA LYS A 124 -5.80 8.28 39.67
C LYS A 124 -5.78 6.83 39.20
N LYS A 125 -5.02 6.02 39.93
CA LYS A 125 -5.06 4.55 39.91
C LYS A 125 -6.18 4.10 40.85
N SER A 126 -6.96 3.11 40.43
CA SER A 126 -7.75 2.24 41.32
C SER A 126 -7.81 0.85 40.71
N THR A 127 -7.70 -0.15 41.57
CA THR A 127 -7.61 -1.58 41.25
C THR A 127 -8.93 -2.27 41.65
N GLU A 128 -9.01 -3.58 41.45
CA GLU A 128 -10.02 -4.52 41.99
C GLU A 128 -11.38 -4.50 41.28
N ALA A 129 -12.14 -5.60 41.14
CA ALA A 129 -11.93 -7.05 41.06
C ALA A 129 -13.29 -7.70 41.42
N ASP A 130 -13.87 -8.47 40.49
CA ASP A 130 -14.98 -9.42 40.69
C ASP A 130 -15.09 -10.16 39.33
N ASP A 131 -14.52 -11.35 39.13
CA ASP A 131 -14.93 -12.69 39.60
C ASP A 131 -16.30 -13.16 39.09
N SER A 132 -16.30 -14.19 38.22
CA SER A 132 -17.44 -15.08 37.88
C SER A 132 -17.05 -16.15 36.83
N GLU A 133 -16.88 -17.41 37.25
CA GLU A 133 -17.20 -18.62 36.44
C GLU A 133 -18.50 -19.24 37.03
N VAL A 134 -19.11 -20.36 36.60
CA VAL A 134 -18.70 -21.62 35.97
C VAL A 134 -19.92 -22.16 35.19
N ALA A 135 -19.90 -23.06 34.20
CA ALA A 135 -18.84 -23.84 33.54
C ALA A 135 -19.36 -24.43 32.20
N LYS A 136 -18.46 -25.00 31.36
CA LYS A 136 -18.67 -26.23 30.53
C LYS A 136 -19.72 -26.21 29.38
N ALA A 137 -19.59 -26.99 28.29
CA ALA A 137 -18.52 -27.91 27.81
C ALA A 137 -18.68 -28.28 26.32
N LYS A 138 -17.57 -28.77 25.72
CA LYS A 138 -17.49 -29.82 24.65
C LYS A 138 -18.05 -29.50 23.24
N THR A 139 -17.48 -29.97 22.11
CA THR A 139 -16.44 -30.99 21.81
C THR A 139 -15.77 -30.74 20.44
N GLU A 140 -14.50 -31.18 20.25
CA GLU A 140 -13.85 -31.71 19.00
C GLU A 140 -13.98 -31.04 17.61
N ALA A 141 -13.02 -31.10 16.67
CA ALA A 141 -11.66 -31.68 16.60
C ALA A 141 -10.86 -31.07 15.42
N ALA A 142 -9.51 -31.05 15.50
CA ALA A 142 -8.55 -31.30 14.40
C ALA A 142 -7.09 -30.86 14.75
N PRO A 143 -6.09 -31.77 14.78
CA PRO A 143 -4.68 -31.39 14.91
C PRO A 143 -3.93 -31.41 13.57
N ALA A 144 -2.90 -30.56 13.44
CA ALA A 144 -2.01 -30.53 12.28
C ALA A 144 -0.75 -31.40 12.47
N LYS A 145 -0.37 -32.21 11.47
CA LYS A 145 1.04 -32.55 11.22
C LYS A 145 1.34 -33.08 9.81
N ARG A 146 2.51 -32.69 9.28
CA ARG A 146 3.11 -33.16 8.02
C ARG A 146 3.66 -34.59 8.17
N THR A 147 3.58 -35.43 7.12
CA THR A 147 4.65 -36.36 6.63
C THR A 147 4.12 -37.28 5.52
N GLY A 148 5.00 -37.80 4.65
CA GLY A 148 4.76 -39.04 3.89
C GLY A 148 4.69 -38.92 2.35
N ARG A 149 5.62 -39.59 1.66
CA ARG A 149 5.78 -39.62 0.18
C ARG A 149 5.50 -41.01 -0.39
N THR A 150 4.62 -41.12 -1.38
CA THR A 150 4.58 -42.19 -2.43
C THR A 150 3.94 -41.59 -3.70
N LYS A 151 4.60 -41.58 -4.87
CA LYS A 151 4.56 -42.59 -5.97
C LYS A 151 3.14 -43.02 -6.39
N SER A 152 2.74 -43.18 -7.66
CA SER A 152 3.28 -42.83 -9.01
C SER A 152 2.25 -43.29 -10.08
N ALA A 153 2.51 -43.05 -11.39
CA ALA A 153 1.72 -43.50 -12.56
C ALA A 153 0.36 -42.76 -12.76
N SER A 154 0.13 -41.93 -13.79
CA SER A 154 0.19 -42.10 -15.26
C SER A 154 -1.03 -42.77 -15.89
N ALA A 155 -1.79 -42.03 -16.70
CA ALA A 155 -2.14 -42.42 -18.09
C ALA A 155 -3.01 -41.34 -18.76
N SER A 156 -2.62 -40.92 -19.97
CA SER A 156 -3.39 -40.02 -20.83
C SER A 156 -4.33 -40.80 -21.78
N ARG A 157 -5.45 -40.17 -22.18
CA ARG A 157 -6.24 -40.33 -23.44
C ARG A 157 -7.41 -39.33 -23.31
N LYS A 158 -7.46 -38.17 -24.00
CA LYS A 158 -7.43 -37.83 -25.44
C LYS A 158 -8.71 -38.27 -26.19
N ALA A 159 -9.33 -37.30 -26.87
CA ALA A 159 -10.67 -37.32 -27.47
C ALA A 159 -10.71 -37.87 -28.93
N ALA A 160 -11.90 -37.73 -29.57
CA ALA A 160 -12.34 -38.15 -30.93
C ALA A 160 -13.05 -39.53 -30.97
N LYS A 161 -14.03 -39.81 -31.86
CA LYS A 161 -14.92 -39.03 -32.76
C LYS A 161 -16.07 -39.98 -33.20
N GLU A 162 -17.12 -39.46 -33.85
CA GLU A 162 -18.19 -40.21 -34.56
C GLU A 162 -17.73 -41.48 -35.31
N THR A 163 -18.57 -42.52 -35.33
CA THR A 163 -19.36 -42.97 -36.50
C THR A 163 -20.15 -44.25 -36.18
N LYS A 164 -21.48 -44.22 -36.32
CA LYS A 164 -22.28 -45.08 -37.22
C LYS A 164 -23.78 -44.81 -37.02
#